data_AF-A0A369JFQ2-F1
#
_entry.id   AF-A0A369JFQ2-F1
#
_cell.length_a   1.000
_cell.length_b   1.000
_cell.length_c   1.000
_cell.angle_alpha   90.00
_cell.angle_beta   90.00
_cell.angle_gamma   90.00
#
_symmetry.space_group_name_H-M   'P 1'
#
loop_
_entity.id
_entity.type
_entity.pdbx_description
1 polymer ?
#
loop_
_entity_poly.entity_id
_entity_poly.type
_entity_poly.pdbx_seq_one_letter_code
_entity_poly.pdbx_strand_id
1 'polypeptide(L)'
;MTEPQSPLHLLSVGSFPVPISDSESESEAHFKYGFTTSKSLLSQYPHIDHVPLSKGDTALGVHKNSSRTSHRLVKPPKASSSPPRTSDKTRDPEEAWEAFYPKGSINPSASIAGGFSFYLSGPKEFKERLESGNGAKEVLFGYRMMLEDGWEWVKGGKLPGFFGGVGERAYGCTGGRQDHRCQCFDIRPMWRANGVAELYTYLPLTSSNATHLLAVPPISRANADYGYSVGRGAFRLDTAVGNWVSIAFRVTMNDVGVENGEIQLWFDGVEVISVKGLTFRESAEARIKGMHFQTFFGGHTEDWASPKDQKSWFSDIVGIIVK
;
A
#
# COMPACT_ATOMS: atom_id res chain seq x y z
N MET A 1 -2.77 23.54 30.06
CA MET A 1 -2.96 24.73 29.21
C MET A 1 -2.72 24.27 27.78
N THR A 2 -3.81 24.31 26.99
CA THR A 2 -3.96 24.04 25.54
C THR A 2 -3.51 22.68 24.97
N GLU A 3 -4.52 21.86 24.63
CA GLU A 3 -4.49 20.57 23.92
C GLU A 3 -3.91 20.68 22.50
N PRO A 4 -3.37 19.59 21.91
CA PRO A 4 -3.46 19.38 20.48
C PRO A 4 -4.74 18.58 20.16
N GLN A 5 -5.85 19.28 19.93
CA GLN A 5 -6.94 18.77 19.09
C GLN A 5 -6.47 18.89 17.62
N SER A 6 -6.56 17.90 16.72
CA SER A 6 -6.76 16.45 16.88
C SER A 6 -6.28 15.70 15.62
N PRO A 7 -5.60 14.54 15.75
CA PRO A 7 -5.45 13.57 14.66
C PRO A 7 -6.75 12.80 14.32
N LEU A 8 -7.94 13.36 14.61
CA LEU A 8 -9.20 12.62 14.73
C LEU A 8 -10.32 13.08 13.78
N HIS A 9 -10.01 13.93 12.79
CA HIS A 9 -10.83 14.00 11.55
C HIS A 9 -10.19 13.26 10.37
N LEU A 10 -9.08 12.59 10.64
CA LEU A 10 -8.35 11.71 9.73
C LEU A 10 -9.10 10.38 9.63
N LEU A 11 -9.70 10.13 8.47
CA LEU A 11 -10.48 8.93 8.14
C LEU A 11 -11.82 8.83 8.89
N SER A 12 -12.76 9.76 8.66
CA SER A 12 -14.17 9.33 8.65
C SER A 12 -14.32 8.41 7.44
N VAL A 13 -14.04 7.13 7.70
CA VAL A 13 -14.34 5.97 6.90
C VAL A 13 -13.77 5.82 5.50
N GLY A 14 -12.78 4.93 5.35
CA GLY A 14 -12.23 4.60 4.03
C GLY A 14 -11.69 5.82 3.27
N SER A 15 -11.33 6.90 3.98
CA SER A 15 -10.99 8.23 3.45
C SER A 15 -9.56 8.63 3.81
N PHE A 16 -8.65 8.34 2.89
CA PHE A 16 -7.23 8.70 2.83
C PHE A 16 -6.86 10.03 3.50
N PRO A 17 -5.81 10.06 4.34
CA PRO A 17 -5.42 11.28 5.02
C PRO A 17 -4.85 12.29 4.02
N VAL A 18 -5.56 13.38 3.73
CA VAL A 18 -4.94 14.58 3.17
C VAL A 18 -4.36 15.37 4.35
N PRO A 19 -3.06 15.74 4.35
CA PRO A 19 -2.49 16.52 5.44
C PRO A 19 -3.12 17.92 5.47
N ILE A 20 -3.72 18.28 6.61
CA ILE A 20 -4.01 19.66 7.00
C ILE A 20 -3.12 19.92 8.21
N SER A 21 -2.22 20.90 8.13
CA SER A 21 -1.47 21.38 9.29
C SER A 21 -2.33 22.39 10.04
N ASP A 22 -2.52 22.18 11.34
CA ASP A 22 -3.23 23.12 12.22
C ASP A 22 -2.42 24.41 12.45
N SER A 23 -2.48 25.30 11.47
CA SER A 23 -2.35 26.76 11.65
C SER A 23 -2.67 27.42 10.31
N GLU A 24 -3.66 28.31 10.33
CA GLU A 24 -4.16 29.16 9.23
C GLU A 24 -5.40 28.65 8.46
N SER A 25 -6.51 29.34 8.70
CA SER A 25 -7.74 29.52 7.92
C SER A 25 -8.13 28.50 6.84
N GLU A 26 -9.37 28.02 6.95
CA GLU A 26 -10.17 27.37 5.92
C GLU A 26 -10.14 28.08 4.54
N SER A 27 -9.18 27.76 3.67
CA SER A 27 -9.33 27.78 2.20
C SER A 27 -8.05 27.33 1.49
N GLU A 28 -7.95 26.04 1.17
CA GLU A 28 -7.32 25.45 -0.04
C GLU A 28 -6.95 24.00 0.26
N ALA A 29 -7.53 23.04 -0.46
CA ALA A 29 -7.12 21.65 -0.34
C ALA A 29 -5.61 21.49 -0.61
N HIS A 30 -4.90 20.89 0.34
CA HIS A 30 -3.44 20.67 0.34
C HIS A 30 -2.96 19.59 -0.67
N PHE A 31 -3.75 19.24 -1.68
CA PHE A 31 -3.35 18.29 -2.72
C PHE A 31 -3.50 18.89 -4.12
N LYS A 32 -2.55 18.55 -5.02
CA LYS A 32 -2.51 19.05 -6.41
C LYS A 32 -3.50 18.33 -7.31
N TYR A 33 -3.61 17.01 -7.13
CA TYR A 33 -4.42 16.15 -7.97
C TYR A 33 -4.57 14.78 -7.32
N GLY A 34 -5.64 14.06 -7.61
CA GLY A 34 -5.84 12.71 -7.11
C GLY A 34 -6.93 11.95 -7.85
N PHE A 35 -6.95 10.63 -7.68
CA PHE A 35 -8.00 9.76 -8.19
C PHE A 35 -8.46 8.78 -7.12
N THR A 36 -9.67 8.27 -7.27
CA THR A 36 -10.25 7.21 -6.45
C THR A 36 -11.07 6.24 -7.29
N THR A 37 -11.11 4.97 -6.88
CA THR A 37 -12.10 4.00 -7.39
C THR A 37 -13.38 3.99 -6.56
N SER A 38 -13.37 4.64 -5.40
CA SER A 38 -14.46 4.66 -4.42
C SER A 38 -15.51 5.72 -4.76
N LYS A 39 -16.75 5.28 -4.96
CA LYS A 39 -17.88 6.18 -5.16
C LYS A 39 -18.26 6.93 -3.87
N SER A 40 -18.04 6.34 -2.69
CA SER A 40 -18.36 6.98 -1.41
C SER A 40 -17.47 8.18 -1.08
N LEU A 41 -16.30 8.27 -1.70
CA LEU A 41 -15.40 9.40 -1.52
C LEU A 41 -15.79 10.62 -2.37
N LEU A 42 -16.61 10.45 -3.41
CA LEU A 42 -17.02 11.56 -4.29
C LEU A 42 -17.83 12.65 -3.58
N SER A 43 -18.66 12.27 -2.60
CA SER A 43 -19.45 13.25 -1.85
C SER A 43 -18.59 14.10 -0.91
N GLN A 44 -17.46 13.56 -0.46
CA GLN A 44 -16.54 14.23 0.46
C GLN A 44 -15.44 15.00 -0.30
N TYR A 45 -15.02 14.49 -1.45
CA TYR A 45 -13.95 15.03 -2.26
C TYR A 45 -14.39 15.13 -3.73
N PRO A 46 -15.19 16.14 -4.10
CA PRO A 46 -15.68 16.27 -5.48
C PRO A 46 -14.59 16.65 -6.50
N HIS A 47 -13.39 17.00 -6.02
CA HIS A 47 -12.26 17.45 -6.84
C HIS A 47 -11.24 16.35 -7.18
N ILE A 48 -11.44 15.11 -6.71
CA ILE A 48 -10.64 13.96 -7.13
C ILE A 48 -11.35 13.19 -8.24
N ASP A 49 -10.59 12.67 -9.19
CA ASP A 49 -11.15 11.93 -10.31
C ASP A 49 -11.67 10.57 -9.86
N HIS A 50 -12.93 10.26 -10.18
CA HIS A 50 -13.47 8.92 -9.96
C HIS A 50 -13.28 8.03 -11.17
N VAL A 51 -12.49 6.99 -11.00
CA VAL A 51 -12.22 5.96 -12.02
C VAL A 51 -12.55 4.61 -11.41
N PRO A 52 -13.79 4.10 -11.56
CA PRO A 52 -14.19 2.85 -10.92
C PRO A 52 -13.43 1.65 -11.50
N LEU A 53 -13.33 0.57 -10.72
CA LEU A 53 -12.60 -0.65 -11.11
C LEU A 53 -13.20 -1.26 -12.39
N SER A 54 -14.50 -1.09 -12.62
CA SER A 54 -15.21 -1.49 -13.85
C SER A 54 -14.76 -0.79 -15.13
N LYS A 55 -14.00 0.32 -15.07
CA LYS A 55 -13.36 0.91 -16.26
C LYS A 55 -12.18 0.09 -16.79
N GLY A 56 -11.69 -0.86 -15.99
CA GLY A 56 -10.70 -1.84 -16.41
C GLY A 56 -9.25 -1.35 -16.39
N ASP A 57 -8.35 -2.28 -16.71
CA ASP A 57 -6.89 -2.16 -16.59
C ASP A 57 -6.32 -0.92 -17.27
N THR A 58 -6.76 -0.60 -18.48
CA THR A 58 -6.27 0.56 -19.25
C THR A 58 -6.59 1.88 -18.54
N ALA A 59 -7.77 2.01 -17.95
CA ALA A 59 -8.20 3.25 -17.31
C ALA A 59 -7.42 3.53 -16.01
N LEU A 60 -6.94 2.49 -15.34
CA LEU A 60 -6.16 2.58 -14.10
C LEU A 60 -4.65 2.46 -14.32
N GLY A 61 -4.19 2.39 -15.58
CA GLY A 61 -2.77 2.29 -15.90
C GLY A 61 -2.14 1.00 -15.36
N VAL A 62 -2.87 -0.12 -15.45
CA VAL A 62 -2.38 -1.43 -15.00
C VAL A 62 -1.32 -1.97 -15.96
N HIS A 63 -0.13 -2.22 -15.43
CA HIS A 63 0.95 -2.94 -16.09
C HIS A 63 1.08 -4.35 -15.49
N LYS A 64 0.64 -5.38 -16.23
CA LYS A 64 0.70 -6.77 -15.78
C LYS A 64 2.14 -7.30 -15.84
N ASN A 65 2.61 -7.82 -14.71
CA ASN A 65 3.92 -8.48 -14.60
C ASN A 65 3.83 -10.01 -14.46
N SER A 66 2.61 -10.57 -14.50
CA SER A 66 2.34 -12.01 -14.51
C SER A 66 1.08 -12.32 -15.32
N SER A 67 1.17 -13.24 -16.28
CA SER A 67 0.01 -13.77 -17.02
C SER A 67 -0.68 -14.94 -16.32
N ARG A 68 -0.04 -15.51 -15.27
CA ARG A 68 -0.51 -16.70 -14.54
C ARG A 68 -1.52 -16.39 -13.46
N THR A 69 -1.74 -15.11 -13.17
CA THR A 69 -2.66 -14.64 -12.15
C THR A 69 -3.61 -13.62 -12.73
N SER A 70 -4.83 -13.54 -12.19
CA SER A 70 -5.83 -12.57 -12.60
C SER A 70 -6.45 -11.90 -11.38
N HIS A 71 -6.89 -10.65 -11.56
CA HIS A 71 -7.64 -9.88 -10.57
C HIS A 71 -9.08 -9.73 -11.08
N ARG A 72 -9.97 -10.63 -10.65
CA ARG A 72 -11.35 -10.63 -11.15
C ARG A 72 -12.12 -9.48 -10.51
N LEU A 73 -12.83 -8.70 -11.33
CA LEU A 73 -13.80 -7.75 -10.82
C LEU A 73 -15.04 -8.50 -10.31
N VAL A 74 -15.40 -8.28 -9.05
CA VAL A 74 -16.54 -8.91 -8.40
C VAL A 74 -17.37 -7.89 -7.64
N LYS A 75 -18.61 -8.26 -7.32
CA LYS A 75 -19.34 -7.66 -6.21
C LYS A 75 -18.80 -8.28 -4.92
N PRO A 76 -18.17 -7.51 -4.03
CA PRO A 76 -17.55 -8.08 -2.85
C PRO A 76 -18.56 -8.61 -1.82
N PRO A 77 -18.12 -9.47 -0.88
CA PRO A 77 -18.89 -9.79 0.30
C PRO A 77 -19.10 -8.55 1.17
N LYS A 78 -20.21 -8.55 1.92
CA LYS A 78 -20.47 -7.57 2.97
C LYS A 78 -19.65 -7.91 4.22
N ALA A 79 -19.38 -6.91 5.04
CA ALA A 79 -18.73 -7.15 6.32
C ALA A 79 -19.57 -8.10 7.22
N SER A 80 -18.93 -9.10 7.81
CA SER A 80 -19.56 -10.11 8.66
C SER A 80 -19.99 -9.56 10.02
N SER A 81 -19.36 -8.48 10.50
CA SER A 81 -19.77 -7.75 11.70
C SER A 81 -20.21 -6.32 11.37
N SER A 82 -21.24 -5.82 12.07
CA SER A 82 -21.50 -4.38 12.07
C SER A 82 -20.29 -3.69 12.70
N PRO A 83 -19.71 -2.63 12.10
CA PRO A 83 -18.51 -2.00 12.62
C PRO A 83 -18.70 -1.61 14.10
N PRO A 84 -17.63 -1.69 14.93
CA PRO A 84 -17.67 -1.17 16.29
C PRO A 84 -18.28 0.24 16.29
N ARG A 85 -19.12 0.55 17.29
CA ARG A 85 -19.96 1.76 17.41
C ARG A 85 -19.23 3.13 17.34
N THR A 86 -17.94 3.15 17.04
CA THR A 86 -17.09 4.35 17.00
C THR A 86 -16.50 4.67 15.63
N SER A 87 -16.64 3.80 14.61
CA SER A 87 -16.31 4.18 13.23
C SER A 87 -17.57 4.51 12.46
N ASP A 88 -17.55 5.69 11.85
CA ASP A 88 -18.62 6.28 11.04
C ASP A 88 -19.01 5.33 9.87
N LYS A 89 -20.12 5.56 9.17
CA LYS A 89 -20.72 4.55 8.25
C LYS A 89 -20.14 4.61 6.82
N THR A 90 -18.95 4.06 6.56
CA THR A 90 -18.59 3.76 5.15
C THR A 90 -19.47 2.62 4.73
N ARG A 91 -20.12 2.79 3.59
CA ARG A 91 -20.77 1.69 2.92
C ARG A 91 -19.71 0.67 2.50
N ASP A 92 -20.11 -0.60 2.52
CA ASP A 92 -19.32 -1.67 1.90
C ASP A 92 -19.02 -1.28 0.44
N PRO A 93 -17.85 -1.65 -0.10
CA PRO A 93 -17.53 -1.33 -1.49
C PRO A 93 -18.52 -2.02 -2.44
N GLU A 94 -18.82 -1.36 -3.56
CA GLU A 94 -19.73 -1.92 -4.59
C GLU A 94 -18.99 -2.85 -5.57
N GLU A 95 -17.70 -2.60 -5.78
CA GLU A 95 -16.82 -3.33 -6.69
C GLU A 95 -15.52 -3.69 -5.95
N ALA A 96 -14.94 -4.86 -6.23
CA ALA A 96 -13.62 -5.22 -5.73
C ALA A 96 -12.86 -6.09 -6.71
N TRP A 97 -11.53 -6.07 -6.62
CA TRP A 97 -10.68 -7.10 -7.19
C TRP A 97 -10.55 -8.27 -6.24
N GLU A 98 -10.97 -9.45 -6.67
CA GLU A 98 -10.77 -10.71 -5.96
C GLU A 98 -9.39 -11.30 -6.30
N ALA A 99 -8.62 -11.60 -5.26
CA ALA A 99 -7.45 -12.45 -5.33
C ALA A 99 -7.83 -13.85 -4.82
N PHE A 100 -7.53 -14.87 -5.62
CA PHE A 100 -7.78 -16.27 -5.28
C PHE A 100 -6.45 -16.98 -5.01
N TYR A 101 -6.31 -17.62 -3.85
CA TYR A 101 -5.14 -18.38 -3.45
C TYR A 101 -5.49 -19.87 -3.44
N PRO A 102 -5.17 -20.63 -4.50
CA PRO A 102 -5.39 -22.07 -4.50
C PRO A 102 -4.60 -22.73 -3.37
N LYS A 103 -5.10 -23.84 -2.82
CA LYS A 103 -4.34 -24.70 -1.93
C LYS A 103 -3.00 -25.07 -2.57
N GLY A 104 -1.92 -24.94 -1.81
CA GLY A 104 -0.55 -25.18 -2.29
C GLY A 104 0.10 -23.99 -3.00
N SER A 105 -0.61 -22.87 -3.20
CA SER A 105 -0.01 -21.67 -3.81
C SER A 105 0.96 -20.97 -2.86
N ILE A 106 2.13 -20.57 -3.38
CA ILE A 106 3.16 -19.81 -2.66
C ILE A 106 3.36 -18.50 -3.42
N ASN A 107 4.52 -18.29 -4.03
CA ASN A 107 4.85 -17.10 -4.79
C ASN A 107 4.44 -17.23 -6.27
N PRO A 108 4.35 -16.13 -7.03
CA PRO A 108 3.91 -16.17 -8.44
C PRO A 108 4.79 -17.03 -9.37
N SER A 109 6.02 -17.33 -8.96
CA SER A 109 6.94 -18.20 -9.71
C SER A 109 6.81 -19.69 -9.33
N ALA A 110 6.05 -20.05 -8.29
CA ALA A 110 5.80 -21.44 -7.90
C ALA A 110 4.94 -22.18 -8.93
N SER A 111 4.87 -23.51 -8.83
CA SER A 111 4.06 -24.36 -9.72
C SER A 111 2.56 -24.00 -9.67
N ILE A 112 2.06 -23.67 -8.48
CA ILE A 112 0.70 -23.20 -8.25
C ILE A 112 0.74 -21.68 -7.97
N ALA A 113 0.28 -20.89 -8.93
CA ALA A 113 0.17 -19.45 -8.77
C ALA A 113 -1.09 -19.09 -7.97
N GLY A 114 -0.99 -18.13 -7.05
CA GLY A 114 -2.09 -17.63 -6.24
C GLY A 114 -2.03 -16.12 -6.07
N GLY A 115 -3.18 -15.53 -5.76
CA GLY A 115 -3.39 -14.10 -5.68
C GLY A 115 -3.32 -13.41 -7.04
N PHE A 116 -2.73 -12.22 -7.08
CA PHE A 116 -2.48 -11.48 -8.32
C PHE A 116 -1.22 -10.63 -8.24
N SER A 117 -0.78 -10.14 -9.39
CA SER A 117 0.42 -9.31 -9.51
C SER A 117 0.33 -8.37 -10.71
N PHE A 118 0.41 -7.07 -10.43
CA PHE A 118 0.54 -6.01 -11.43
C PHE A 118 1.03 -4.71 -10.78
N TYR A 119 1.50 -3.78 -11.60
CA TYR A 119 1.78 -2.40 -11.18
C TYR A 119 0.63 -1.50 -11.62
N LEU A 120 0.29 -0.51 -10.82
CA LEU A 120 -0.80 0.42 -11.06
C LEU A 120 -0.26 1.84 -10.99
N SER A 121 -0.15 2.51 -12.14
CA SER A 121 0.28 3.90 -12.20
C SER A 121 -0.85 4.89 -11.94
N GLY A 122 -2.10 4.42 -11.88
CA GLY A 122 -3.30 5.26 -11.86
C GLY A 122 -3.71 5.76 -13.26
N PRO A 123 -4.79 6.55 -13.34
CA PRO A 123 -5.27 7.15 -14.58
C PRO A 123 -4.19 7.97 -15.29
N LYS A 124 -4.33 8.14 -16.61
CA LYS A 124 -3.32 8.79 -17.47
C LYS A 124 -2.82 10.11 -16.88
N GLU A 125 -3.74 10.99 -16.48
CA GLU A 125 -3.39 12.30 -15.93
C GLU A 125 -2.70 12.19 -14.56
N PHE A 126 -3.11 11.26 -13.70
CA PHE A 126 -2.39 10.99 -12.45
C PHE A 126 -0.95 10.58 -12.72
N LYS A 127 -0.74 9.62 -13.62
CA LYS A 127 0.60 9.15 -14.03
C LYS A 127 1.46 10.29 -14.58
N GLU A 128 0.89 11.11 -15.47
CA GLU A 128 1.61 12.24 -16.06
C GLU A 128 2.00 13.27 -15.00
N ARG A 129 1.12 13.57 -14.04
CA ARG A 129 1.42 14.51 -12.93
C ARG A 129 2.40 13.94 -11.92
N LEU A 130 2.38 12.63 -11.68
CA LEU A 130 3.35 11.94 -10.82
C LEU A 130 4.78 12.11 -11.35
N GLU A 131 4.92 12.20 -12.67
CA GLU A 131 6.20 12.30 -13.38
C GLU A 131 6.48 13.69 -13.98
N SER A 132 5.62 14.69 -13.83
CA SER A 132 5.88 16.01 -14.43
C SER A 132 6.94 16.78 -13.65
N GLY A 133 7.70 17.64 -14.35
CA GLY A 133 8.78 18.45 -13.74
C GLY A 133 9.81 17.58 -13.01
N ASN A 134 9.95 17.80 -11.69
CA ASN A 134 10.85 17.05 -10.81
C ASN A 134 10.23 15.76 -10.23
N GLY A 135 9.04 15.40 -10.68
CA GLY A 135 8.20 14.35 -10.12
C GLY A 135 7.51 14.77 -8.82
N ALA A 136 6.49 14.01 -8.40
CA ALA A 136 5.84 14.23 -7.13
C ALA A 136 6.82 13.98 -5.96
N LYS A 137 6.95 14.98 -5.09
CA LYS A 137 7.74 14.88 -3.85
C LYS A 137 7.01 14.04 -2.82
N GLU A 138 5.71 14.21 -2.72
CA GLU A 138 4.87 13.59 -1.70
C GLU A 138 3.58 13.04 -2.31
N VAL A 139 3.26 11.79 -1.97
CA VAL A 139 2.11 11.07 -2.51
C VAL A 139 1.46 10.23 -1.42
N LEU A 140 0.14 10.20 -1.43
CA LEU A 140 -0.66 9.26 -0.65
C LEU A 140 -1.18 8.15 -1.55
N PHE A 141 -1.08 6.92 -1.05
CA PHE A 141 -1.62 5.72 -1.69
C PHE A 141 -2.38 4.88 -0.68
N GLY A 142 -3.08 3.85 -1.17
CA GLY A 142 -3.80 2.93 -0.31
C GLY A 142 -5.08 2.41 -0.94
N TYR A 143 -5.82 1.65 -0.15
CA TYR A 143 -6.95 0.84 -0.57
C TYR A 143 -7.73 0.34 0.66
N ARG A 144 -8.94 -0.16 0.43
CA ARG A 144 -9.60 -1.06 1.37
C ARG A 144 -9.33 -2.51 1.01
N MET A 145 -9.24 -3.37 2.02
CA MET A 145 -9.12 -4.81 1.84
C MET A 145 -9.98 -5.61 2.82
N MET A 146 -10.27 -6.85 2.45
CA MET A 146 -10.91 -7.85 3.30
C MET A 146 -10.31 -9.23 3.01
N LEU A 147 -10.14 -10.02 4.07
CA LEU A 147 -9.75 -11.42 4.03
C LEU A 147 -10.99 -12.29 4.24
N GLU A 148 -11.05 -13.44 3.57
CA GLU A 148 -12.15 -14.40 3.73
C GLU A 148 -12.32 -14.85 5.19
N ASP A 149 -13.57 -15.08 5.61
CA ASP A 149 -13.87 -15.64 6.92
C ASP A 149 -13.13 -16.97 7.13
N GLY A 150 -12.50 -17.11 8.29
CA GLY A 150 -11.66 -18.27 8.59
C GLY A 150 -10.32 -18.30 7.86
N TRP A 151 -9.81 -17.15 7.42
CA TRP A 151 -8.48 -17.00 6.81
C TRP A 151 -7.38 -17.74 7.58
N GLU A 152 -6.54 -18.50 6.86
CA GLU A 152 -5.40 -19.20 7.44
C GLU A 152 -4.07 -18.54 7.03
N TRP A 153 -3.38 -17.97 8.02
CA TRP A 153 -2.21 -17.10 7.86
C TRP A 153 -0.93 -17.79 7.38
N VAL A 154 -0.76 -19.07 7.73
CA VAL A 154 0.49 -19.83 7.58
C VAL A 154 1.67 -19.02 8.15
N LYS A 155 2.74 -18.82 7.38
CA LYS A 155 3.92 -18.05 7.79
C LYS A 155 3.89 -16.60 7.32
N GLY A 156 3.07 -16.30 6.33
CA GLY A 156 2.91 -14.94 5.82
C GLY A 156 2.68 -14.82 4.33
N GLY A 157 2.58 -13.58 3.88
CA GLY A 157 2.44 -13.24 2.47
C GLY A 157 2.48 -11.75 2.23
N LYS A 158 2.37 -11.35 0.97
CA LYS A 158 2.55 -9.96 0.52
C LYS A 158 1.22 -9.27 0.34
N LEU A 159 1.16 -7.99 0.67
CA LEU A 159 0.02 -7.12 0.35
C LEU A 159 0.46 -5.99 -0.58
N PRO A 160 -0.49 -5.35 -1.30
CA PRO A 160 -0.21 -4.20 -2.14
C PRO A 160 0.46 -3.05 -1.38
N GLY A 161 1.35 -2.36 -2.07
CA GLY A 161 2.06 -1.19 -1.55
C GLY A 161 2.46 -0.27 -2.69
N PHE A 162 3.56 0.47 -2.54
CA PHE A 162 4.02 1.44 -3.53
C PHE A 162 5.46 1.19 -3.97
N PHE A 163 5.79 1.72 -5.15
CA PHE A 163 7.09 1.52 -5.77
C PHE A 163 7.54 2.74 -6.56
N GLY A 164 8.82 2.76 -6.88
CA GLY A 164 9.42 3.77 -7.71
C GLY A 164 10.85 3.47 -8.08
N GLY A 165 11.48 4.40 -8.79
CA GLY A 165 12.83 4.25 -9.28
C GLY A 165 13.08 5.00 -10.59
N VAL A 166 14.23 4.70 -11.21
CA VAL A 166 14.70 5.29 -12.46
C VAL A 166 14.11 4.52 -13.64
N GLY A 167 13.24 5.16 -14.43
CA GLY A 167 12.65 4.56 -15.63
C GLY A 167 12.10 3.15 -15.39
N GLU A 168 12.46 2.21 -16.27
CA GLU A 168 12.04 0.80 -16.17
C GLU A 168 12.71 0.03 -15.01
N ARG A 169 13.79 0.58 -14.43
CA ARG A 169 14.44 -0.07 -13.27
C ARG A 169 13.57 -0.02 -12.03
N ALA A 170 12.55 0.85 -11.99
CA ALA A 170 11.55 0.89 -10.92
C ALA A 170 10.88 -0.47 -10.67
N TYR A 171 10.71 -1.31 -11.70
CA TYR A 171 10.12 -2.65 -11.57
C TYR A 171 11.10 -3.71 -11.04
N GLY A 172 12.35 -3.32 -10.72
CA GLY A 172 13.46 -4.21 -10.37
C GLY A 172 13.53 -4.62 -8.89
N CYS A 173 12.99 -3.81 -7.98
CA CYS A 173 13.14 -3.98 -6.53
C CYS A 173 12.18 -5.02 -5.93
N THR A 174 12.18 -6.23 -6.46
CA THR A 174 11.30 -7.31 -6.00
C THR A 174 12.04 -8.65 -5.93
N GLY A 175 11.62 -9.52 -5.02
CA GLY A 175 12.24 -10.82 -4.81
C GLY A 175 13.68 -10.74 -4.29
N GLY A 176 14.49 -11.75 -4.59
CA GLY A 176 15.90 -11.81 -4.16
C GLY A 176 16.89 -11.07 -5.08
N ARG A 177 16.41 -10.22 -6.00
CA ARG A 177 17.28 -9.52 -6.96
C ARG A 177 18.19 -8.54 -6.22
N GLN A 178 19.49 -8.57 -6.47
CA GLN A 178 20.48 -7.72 -5.79
C GLN A 178 20.99 -6.57 -6.68
N ASP A 179 20.82 -6.68 -8.00
CA ASP A 179 21.35 -5.70 -8.94
C ASP A 179 20.54 -4.39 -8.93
N HIS A 180 21.25 -3.26 -9.00
CA HIS A 180 20.67 -1.92 -9.14
C HIS A 180 19.64 -1.53 -8.06
N ARG A 181 19.70 -2.12 -6.86
CA ARG A 181 18.81 -1.78 -5.73
C ARG A 181 18.86 -0.31 -5.30
N CYS A 182 19.93 0.42 -5.63
CA CYS A 182 20.01 1.87 -5.41
C CYS A 182 19.16 2.71 -6.39
N GLN A 183 18.60 2.09 -7.42
CA GLN A 183 17.87 2.80 -8.50
C GLN A 183 16.36 2.51 -8.49
N CYS A 184 15.88 1.78 -7.49
CA CYS A 184 14.47 1.51 -7.28
C CYS A 184 14.16 1.42 -5.80
N PHE A 185 12.87 1.47 -5.48
CA PHE A 185 12.35 1.14 -4.17
C PHE A 185 11.00 0.46 -4.32
N ASP A 186 10.68 -0.42 -3.38
CA ASP A 186 9.44 -1.16 -3.33
C ASP A 186 9.08 -1.42 -1.86
N ILE A 187 7.96 -0.87 -1.43
CA ILE A 187 7.53 -0.88 -0.04
C ILE A 187 6.14 -1.48 0.00
N ARG A 188 6.02 -2.64 0.66
CA ARG A 188 4.79 -3.42 0.71
C ARG A 188 4.58 -3.99 2.11
N PRO A 189 3.34 -3.99 2.62
CA PRO A 189 3.06 -4.74 3.83
C PRO A 189 3.22 -6.24 3.60
N MET A 190 3.45 -6.96 4.70
CA MET A 190 3.30 -8.40 4.75
C MET A 190 2.41 -8.79 5.92
N TRP A 191 1.58 -9.81 5.73
CA TRP A 191 1.09 -10.57 6.87
C TRP A 191 2.11 -11.62 7.27
N ARG A 192 2.04 -12.02 8.53
CA ARG A 192 2.79 -13.10 9.18
C ARG A 192 1.79 -14.04 9.84
N ALA A 193 2.31 -15.09 10.47
CA ALA A 193 1.50 -15.99 11.28
C ALA A 193 0.62 -15.24 12.28
N ASN A 194 -0.57 -15.76 12.54
CA ASN A 194 -1.50 -15.27 13.56
C ASN A 194 -1.88 -13.78 13.39
N GLY A 195 -2.09 -13.33 12.15
CA GLY A 195 -2.61 -11.99 11.87
C GLY A 195 -1.63 -10.84 12.06
N VAL A 196 -0.40 -11.11 12.54
CA VAL A 196 0.63 -10.08 12.70
C VAL A 196 1.00 -9.51 11.33
N ALA A 197 1.18 -8.20 11.23
CA ALA A 197 1.64 -7.57 10.01
C ALA A 197 2.90 -6.72 10.21
N GLU A 198 3.60 -6.44 9.13
CA GLU A 198 4.82 -5.63 9.07
C GLU A 198 4.84 -4.80 7.80
N LEU A 199 5.65 -3.74 7.78
CA LEU A 199 6.06 -3.08 6.55
C LEU A 199 7.33 -3.77 6.03
N TYR A 200 7.36 -4.11 4.76
CA TYR A 200 8.52 -4.74 4.13
C TYR A 200 9.12 -3.82 3.08
N THR A 201 10.35 -3.37 3.31
CA THR A 201 10.95 -2.29 2.53
C THR A 201 12.16 -2.78 1.74
N TYR A 202 12.11 -2.62 0.42
CA TYR A 202 13.28 -2.54 -0.44
C TYR A 202 13.60 -1.06 -0.64
N LEU A 203 14.58 -0.57 0.12
CA LEU A 203 15.15 0.76 0.01
C LEU A 203 16.66 0.63 -0.24
N PRO A 204 17.32 1.69 -0.73
CA PRO A 204 18.79 1.75 -0.77
C PRO A 204 19.41 1.28 0.55
N LEU A 205 20.42 0.42 0.46
CA LEU A 205 21.08 -0.20 1.61
C LEU A 205 22.12 0.74 2.25
N THR A 206 21.67 1.92 2.69
CA THR A 206 22.52 2.89 3.40
C THR A 206 22.52 2.62 4.90
N SER A 207 23.58 3.02 5.61
CA SER A 207 23.65 2.91 7.08
C SER A 207 22.57 3.73 7.79
N SER A 208 22.19 4.88 7.21
CA SER A 208 21.12 5.74 7.73
C SER A 208 19.75 5.05 7.63
N ASN A 209 19.40 4.51 6.45
CA ASN A 209 18.19 3.71 6.29
C ASN A 209 18.16 2.52 7.26
N ALA A 210 19.27 1.79 7.39
CA ALA A 210 19.36 0.67 8.32
C ALA A 210 19.07 1.11 9.76
N THR A 211 19.65 2.23 10.20
CA THR A 211 19.46 2.79 11.55
C THR A 211 18.00 3.14 11.80
N HIS A 212 17.37 3.89 10.89
CA HIS A 212 15.99 4.35 11.05
C HIS A 212 14.98 3.20 10.96
N LEU A 213 15.15 2.27 10.00
CA LEU A 213 14.22 1.15 9.81
C LEU A 213 14.32 0.13 10.96
N LEU A 214 15.52 -0.14 11.47
CA LEU A 214 15.72 -1.08 12.57
C LEU A 214 15.28 -0.54 13.94
N ALA A 215 15.18 0.79 14.09
CA ALA A 215 14.70 1.42 15.31
C ALA A 215 13.17 1.34 15.47
N VAL A 216 12.42 1.02 14.40
CA VAL A 216 10.95 1.00 14.45
C VAL A 216 10.46 -0.15 15.34
N PRO A 217 9.67 0.12 16.39
CA PRO A 217 9.07 -0.92 17.22
C PRO A 217 7.87 -1.59 16.50
N PRO A 218 7.41 -2.77 16.97
CA PRO A 218 7.96 -3.52 18.09
C PRO A 218 9.11 -4.45 17.70
N ILE A 219 9.19 -4.90 16.44
CA ILE A 219 10.26 -5.77 15.95
C ILE A 219 10.63 -5.39 14.52
N SER A 220 11.87 -4.91 14.33
CA SER A 220 12.46 -4.70 13.00
C SER A 220 13.69 -5.57 12.79
N ARG A 221 13.86 -6.09 11.57
CA ARG A 221 14.93 -7.02 11.22
C ARG A 221 15.41 -6.78 9.80
N ALA A 222 16.74 -6.73 9.65
CA ALA A 222 17.37 -6.74 8.34
C ALA A 222 17.34 -8.16 7.76
N ASN A 223 17.22 -8.24 6.44
CA ASN A 223 17.48 -9.47 5.70
C ASN A 223 18.39 -9.13 4.53
N ALA A 224 19.64 -9.58 4.60
CA ALA A 224 20.69 -9.22 3.63
C ALA A 224 20.34 -9.63 2.19
N ASP A 225 19.62 -10.74 2.01
CA ASP A 225 19.23 -11.23 0.68
C ASP A 225 17.98 -10.51 0.12
N TYR A 226 17.28 -9.75 0.96
CA TYR A 226 16.00 -9.13 0.62
C TYR A 226 15.91 -7.71 1.20
N GLY A 227 14.78 -7.33 1.81
CA GLY A 227 14.57 -6.03 2.43
C GLY A 227 14.59 -6.06 3.96
N TYR A 228 14.11 -4.98 4.56
CA TYR A 228 13.87 -4.91 6.00
C TYR A 228 12.44 -5.33 6.30
N SER A 229 12.26 -6.19 7.30
CA SER A 229 10.99 -6.30 8.03
C SER A 229 10.95 -5.18 9.05
N VAL A 230 9.98 -4.28 8.95
CA VAL A 230 9.89 -3.06 9.75
C VAL A 230 8.60 -3.09 10.57
N GLY A 231 8.71 -2.90 11.89
CA GLY A 231 7.57 -2.81 12.79
C GLY A 231 6.66 -4.04 12.78
N ARG A 232 7.22 -5.25 12.71
CA ARG A 232 6.44 -6.49 12.75
C ARG A 232 5.67 -6.60 14.06
N GLY A 233 4.34 -6.51 13.98
CA GLY A 233 3.45 -6.48 15.14
C GLY A 233 2.91 -5.09 15.47
N ALA A 234 3.31 -4.05 14.73
CA ALA A 234 2.77 -2.70 14.91
C ALA A 234 1.28 -2.61 14.55
N PHE A 235 0.79 -3.52 13.71
CA PHE A 235 -0.62 -3.69 13.40
C PHE A 235 -0.96 -5.15 13.14
N ARG A 236 -2.25 -5.46 13.21
CA ARG A 236 -2.76 -6.82 13.06
C ARG A 236 -3.93 -6.83 12.09
N LEU A 237 -3.98 -7.86 11.26
CA LEU A 237 -4.97 -8.05 10.21
C LEU A 237 -6.14 -8.92 10.65
N ASP A 238 -6.26 -9.28 11.94
CA ASP A 238 -7.40 -10.07 12.43
C ASP A 238 -8.74 -9.37 12.14
N THR A 239 -8.78 -8.04 12.25
CA THR A 239 -9.97 -7.24 11.94
C THR A 239 -10.31 -7.26 10.45
N ALA A 240 -9.36 -7.56 9.57
CA ALA A 240 -9.60 -7.71 8.14
C ALA A 240 -10.28 -9.04 7.78
N VAL A 241 -10.30 -10.02 8.69
CA VAL A 241 -11.01 -11.29 8.47
C VAL A 241 -12.50 -11.03 8.56
N GLY A 242 -13.20 -11.18 7.43
CA GLY A 242 -14.63 -10.94 7.31
C GLY A 242 -15.03 -9.46 7.31
N ASN A 243 -14.12 -8.51 7.46
CA ASN A 243 -14.47 -7.09 7.47
C ASN A 243 -13.53 -6.25 6.59
N TRP A 244 -14.08 -5.15 6.08
CA TRP A 244 -13.34 -4.18 5.30
C TRP A 244 -12.51 -3.29 6.22
N VAL A 245 -11.19 -3.27 6.00
CA VAL A 245 -10.25 -2.36 6.67
C VAL A 245 -9.56 -1.48 5.63
N SER A 246 -9.05 -0.32 6.06
CA SER A 246 -8.25 0.56 5.20
C SER A 246 -6.76 0.42 5.47
N ILE A 247 -5.95 0.47 4.40
CA ILE A 247 -4.50 0.60 4.45
C ILE A 247 -4.13 1.83 3.64
N ALA A 248 -3.43 2.78 4.26
CA ALA A 248 -2.96 3.99 3.59
C ALA A 248 -1.48 4.23 3.84
N PHE A 249 -0.79 4.79 2.86
CA PHE A 249 0.61 5.17 2.92
C PHE A 249 0.73 6.64 2.57
N ARG A 250 1.63 7.34 3.24
CA ARG A 250 2.17 8.63 2.79
C ARG A 250 3.65 8.43 2.58
N VAL A 251 4.12 8.79 1.40
CA VAL A 251 5.53 8.73 1.05
C VAL A 251 6.00 10.13 0.67
N THR A 252 7.08 10.56 1.31
CA THR A 252 7.81 11.77 0.95
C THR A 252 9.19 11.38 0.48
N MET A 253 9.49 11.61 -0.80
CA MET A 253 10.80 11.35 -1.38
C MET A 253 11.85 12.25 -0.73
N ASN A 254 13.06 11.76 -0.53
CA ASN A 254 14.15 12.61 -0.07
C ASN A 254 14.63 13.59 -1.16
N ASP A 255 15.21 14.72 -0.75
CA ASP A 255 16.00 15.55 -1.63
C ASP A 255 17.32 14.85 -1.95
N VAL A 256 17.81 15.02 -3.18
CA VAL A 256 19.05 14.36 -3.60
C VAL A 256 20.20 14.86 -2.73
N GLY A 257 20.91 13.92 -2.10
CA GLY A 257 21.99 14.22 -1.15
C GLY A 257 21.55 14.55 0.27
N VAL A 258 20.26 14.52 0.57
CA VAL A 258 19.71 14.78 1.92
C VAL A 258 18.90 13.58 2.39
N GLU A 259 19.03 13.24 3.67
CA GLU A 259 18.31 12.15 4.33
C GLU A 259 17.02 12.70 4.99
N ASN A 260 16.06 13.16 4.19
CA ASN A 260 14.80 13.75 4.67
C ASN A 260 13.55 13.09 4.09
N GLY A 261 13.66 11.87 3.59
CA GLY A 261 12.50 11.09 3.16
C GLY A 261 11.69 10.57 4.34
N GLU A 262 10.38 10.37 4.11
CA GLU A 262 9.45 9.90 5.13
C GLU A 262 8.53 8.80 4.58
N ILE A 263 8.17 7.85 5.43
CA ILE A 263 7.10 6.87 5.22
C ILE A 263 6.18 6.90 6.43
N GLN A 264 4.89 7.06 6.19
CA GLN A 264 3.85 6.80 7.18
C GLN A 264 2.89 5.73 6.65
N LEU A 265 2.41 4.86 7.54
CA LEU A 265 1.43 3.81 7.27
C LEU A 265 0.29 3.90 8.28
N TRP A 266 -0.93 3.96 7.77
CA TRP A 266 -2.15 3.87 8.57
C TRP A 266 -2.85 2.54 8.31
N PHE A 267 -3.31 1.93 9.40
CA PHE A 267 -4.21 0.78 9.38
C PHE A 267 -5.51 1.17 10.07
N ASP A 268 -6.59 1.17 9.30
CA ASP A 268 -7.95 1.47 9.74
C ASP A 268 -8.10 2.76 10.57
N GLY A 269 -7.60 3.88 10.03
CA GLY A 269 -7.64 5.17 10.75
C GLY A 269 -6.40 5.48 11.56
N VAL A 270 -5.69 4.45 12.03
CA VAL A 270 -4.64 4.61 13.05
C VAL A 270 -3.26 4.58 12.39
N GLU A 271 -2.41 5.57 12.69
CA GLU A 271 -1.01 5.55 12.28
C GLU A 271 -0.28 4.43 13.04
N VAL A 272 0.27 3.47 12.32
CA VAL A 272 0.91 2.28 12.91
C VAL A 272 2.42 2.25 12.67
N ILE A 273 2.91 2.89 11.60
CA ILE A 273 4.34 3.04 11.33
C ILE A 273 4.59 4.46 10.82
N SER A 274 5.62 5.11 11.36
CA SER A 274 6.13 6.41 10.91
C SER A 274 7.64 6.40 10.98
N VAL A 275 8.30 6.63 9.84
CA VAL A 275 9.75 6.60 9.71
C VAL A 275 10.19 7.82 8.92
N LYS A 276 11.14 8.58 9.48
CA LYS A 276 11.73 9.77 8.88
C LYS A 276 13.23 9.58 8.73
N GLY A 277 13.87 10.47 7.98
CA GLY A 277 15.31 10.41 7.77
C GLY A 277 15.73 9.41 6.70
N LEU A 278 14.81 9.01 5.82
CA LEU A 278 15.07 7.95 4.83
C LEU A 278 15.68 8.51 3.54
N THR A 279 16.47 7.67 2.87
CA THR A 279 16.93 7.86 1.50
C THR A 279 16.20 6.89 0.58
N PHE A 280 15.34 7.41 -0.30
CA PHE A 280 14.70 6.66 -1.39
C PHE A 280 15.49 6.74 -2.69
N ARG A 281 16.21 7.85 -2.89
CA ARG A 281 16.94 8.15 -4.13
C ARG A 281 18.24 8.89 -3.91
N GLU A 282 19.18 8.62 -4.82
CA GLU A 282 20.46 9.33 -4.96
C GLU A 282 20.50 10.18 -6.25
N SER A 283 19.50 10.05 -7.13
CA SER A 283 19.37 10.80 -8.38
C SER A 283 17.95 11.34 -8.54
N ALA A 284 17.81 12.54 -9.10
CA ALA A 284 16.53 13.17 -9.40
C ALA A 284 15.71 12.41 -10.48
N GLU A 285 16.35 11.50 -11.21
CA GLU A 285 15.68 10.62 -12.17
C GLU A 285 14.77 9.58 -11.48
N ALA A 286 15.08 9.22 -10.22
CA ALA A 286 14.27 8.28 -9.47
C ALA A 286 13.00 8.96 -8.94
N ARG A 287 11.84 8.38 -9.27
CA ARG A 287 10.52 8.94 -8.98
C ARG A 287 9.59 7.88 -8.41
N ILE A 288 8.56 8.32 -7.69
CA ILE A 288 7.41 7.46 -7.36
C ILE A 288 6.73 7.09 -8.69
N LYS A 289 6.37 5.82 -8.86
CA LYS A 289 5.77 5.30 -10.10
C LYS A 289 4.33 4.82 -9.93
N GLY A 290 3.90 4.58 -8.70
CA GLY A 290 2.55 4.17 -8.37
C GLY A 290 2.52 3.06 -7.33
N MET A 291 1.52 2.18 -7.46
CA MET A 291 1.29 1.07 -6.54
C MET A 291 1.80 -0.24 -7.14
N HIS A 292 2.47 -1.06 -6.34
CA HIS A 292 2.73 -2.45 -6.68
C HIS A 292 1.61 -3.30 -6.07
N PHE A 293 0.59 -3.57 -6.88
CA PHE A 293 -0.57 -4.38 -6.51
C PHE A 293 -0.23 -5.86 -6.69
N GLN A 294 0.45 -6.41 -5.69
CA GLN A 294 0.85 -7.81 -5.66
C GLN A 294 0.52 -8.43 -4.32
N THR A 295 -0.22 -9.54 -4.37
CA THR A 295 -0.60 -10.31 -3.20
C THR A 295 -0.47 -11.80 -3.46
N PHE A 296 0.13 -12.53 -2.52
CA PHE A 296 0.40 -13.97 -2.62
C PHE A 296 0.90 -14.50 -1.27
N PHE A 297 0.76 -15.82 -1.05
CA PHE A 297 1.37 -16.51 0.09
C PHE A 297 2.88 -16.56 -0.08
N GLY A 298 3.61 -15.84 0.76
CA GLY A 298 4.97 -15.42 0.43
C GLY A 298 6.02 -16.35 0.99
N GLY A 299 7.24 -16.33 0.47
CA GLY A 299 8.26 -17.34 0.77
C GLY A 299 8.56 -18.17 -0.47
N HIS A 300 9.38 -19.21 -0.32
CA HIS A 300 9.79 -20.05 -1.45
C HIS A 300 9.70 -21.57 -1.17
N THR A 301 9.25 -21.95 0.02
CA THR A 301 9.13 -23.34 0.48
C THR A 301 7.66 -23.69 0.76
N GLU A 302 7.33 -24.98 0.73
CA GLU A 302 5.94 -25.50 0.85
C GLU A 302 5.26 -25.12 2.18
N ASP A 303 6.03 -24.91 3.23
CA ASP A 303 5.55 -24.47 4.54
C ASP A 303 5.06 -23.01 4.59
N TRP A 304 5.13 -22.29 3.46
CA TRP A 304 4.46 -21.01 3.25
C TRP A 304 3.19 -21.11 2.41
N ALA A 305 2.91 -22.28 1.83
CA ALA A 305 1.83 -22.44 0.88
C ALA A 305 0.46 -22.23 1.54
N SER A 306 -0.49 -21.67 0.79
CA SER A 306 -1.88 -21.59 1.22
C SER A 306 -2.40 -22.99 1.60
N PRO A 307 -2.95 -23.20 2.81
CA PRO A 307 -3.30 -24.54 3.29
C PRO A 307 -4.62 -25.03 2.70
N LYS A 308 -5.40 -24.10 2.17
CA LYS A 308 -6.68 -24.29 1.49
C LYS A 308 -6.85 -23.27 0.38
N ASP A 309 -7.89 -23.47 -0.42
CA ASP A 309 -8.41 -22.42 -1.29
C ASP A 309 -8.95 -21.30 -0.41
N GLN A 310 -8.46 -20.08 -0.61
CA GLN A 310 -8.97 -18.92 0.12
C GLN A 310 -8.89 -17.65 -0.72
N LYS A 311 -9.59 -16.60 -0.28
CA LYS A 311 -9.79 -15.36 -1.03
C LYS A 311 -9.50 -14.11 -0.23
N SER A 312 -9.17 -13.05 -0.94
CA SER A 312 -9.12 -11.69 -0.40
C SER A 312 -9.64 -10.71 -1.44
N TRP A 313 -10.23 -9.62 -0.99
CA TRP A 313 -10.80 -8.59 -1.86
C TRP A 313 -10.13 -7.25 -1.61
N PHE A 314 -9.91 -6.49 -2.68
CA PHE A 314 -9.31 -5.16 -2.64
C PHE A 314 -10.19 -4.17 -3.38
N SER A 315 -10.43 -3.01 -2.78
CA SER A 315 -11.32 -1.98 -3.34
C SER A 315 -10.86 -0.58 -2.92
N ASP A 316 -11.59 0.44 -3.37
CA ASP A 316 -11.43 1.83 -2.94
C ASP A 316 -9.99 2.32 -2.98
N ILE A 317 -9.34 2.06 -4.12
CA ILE A 317 -7.96 2.44 -4.38
C ILE A 317 -7.91 3.95 -4.59
N VAL A 318 -6.94 4.61 -3.97
CA VAL A 318 -6.72 6.05 -4.13
C VAL A 318 -5.25 6.34 -4.33
N GLY A 319 -4.98 7.34 -5.15
CA GLY A 319 -3.69 8.02 -5.24
C GLY A 319 -3.89 9.53 -5.19
N ILE A 320 -3.19 10.22 -4.29
CA ILE A 320 -3.23 11.69 -4.15
C ILE A 320 -1.81 12.25 -4.23
N ILE A 321 -1.58 13.23 -5.11
CA ILE A 321 -0.32 14.01 -5.16
C ILE A 321 -0.49 15.23 -4.25
N VAL A 322 0.37 15.35 -3.25
CA VAL A 322 0.33 16.46 -2.27
C VAL A 322 1.04 17.70 -2.85
N LYS A 323 0.62 18.89 -2.41
CA LYS A 323 1.21 20.17 -2.83
C LYS A 323 2.70 20.29 -2.47
#